data_AF-A0A975MQS0-F1
#
_entry.id   AF-A0A975MQS0-F1
#
_cell.length_a   1.000
_cell.length_b   1.000
_cell.length_c   1.000
_cell.angle_alpha   90.00
_cell.angle_beta   90.00
_cell.angle_gamma   90.00
#
_symmetry.space_group_name_H-M   'P 1'
#
loop_
_entity.id
_entity.type
_entity.pdbx_description
1 polymer ?
#
loop_
_entity_poly.entity_id
_entity_poly.type
_entity_poly.pdbx_seq_one_letter_code
_entity_poly.pdbx_strand_id
1 'polypeptide(L)'
;MIEQELNQLGKTQWDIADQLRGAMNADDFRDYMLSFLFLRYLSDNYESAAKKELGSDYPDVLPDVMRTLGATSLLQIWYEDNKDDVADFETQMRRKVH
;
A
#
# COMPACT_ATOMS: atom_id res chain seq x y z
N MET A 1 33.23 -2.15 21.47
CA MET A 1 33.12 -2.64 20.07
C MET A 1 31.68 -2.67 19.63
N ILE A 2 30.92 -3.77 19.76
CA ILE A 2 29.56 -3.92 19.19
C ILE A 2 28.65 -2.72 19.49
N GLU A 3 28.60 -2.24 20.74
CA GLU A 3 27.78 -1.08 21.14
C GLU A 3 28.21 0.25 20.49
N GLN A 4 29.50 0.42 20.19
CA GLN A 4 30.02 1.61 19.49
C GLN A 4 29.69 1.56 17.99
N GLU A 5 29.78 0.38 17.39
CA GLU A 5 29.41 0.13 15.99
C GLU A 5 27.90 0.33 15.77
N LEU A 6 27.06 -0.18 16.69
CA LEU A 6 25.61 0.06 16.69
C LEU A 6 25.26 1.55 16.82
N ASN A 7 25.96 2.30 17.69
CA ASN A 7 25.75 3.73 17.82
C ASN A 7 26.18 4.52 16.57
N GLN A 8 27.29 4.13 15.92
CA GLN A 8 27.71 4.73 14.65
C GLN A 8 26.76 4.41 13.49
N LEU A 9 26.24 3.18 13.43
CA LEU A 9 25.23 2.77 12.46
C LEU A 9 23.92 3.55 12.66
N GLY A 10 23.43 3.63 13.90
CA GLY A 10 22.23 4.38 14.25
C GLY A 10 22.37 5.87 13.90
N LYS A 11 23.52 6.50 14.23
CA LYS A 11 23.78 7.88 13.82
C LYS A 11 23.75 8.05 12.30
N THR A 12 24.40 7.15 11.56
CA THR A 12 24.43 7.21 10.09
C THR A 12 23.02 7.09 9.49
N GLN A 13 22.16 6.25 10.06
CA GLN A 13 20.75 6.12 9.65
C GLN A 13 19.96 7.40 9.93
N TRP A 14 20.16 8.04 11.10
CA TRP A 14 19.55 9.34 11.42
C TRP A 14 20.03 10.46 10.48
N ASP A 15 21.34 10.55 10.21
CA ASP A 15 21.91 11.54 9.30
C ASP A 15 21.33 11.38 7.87
N ILE A 16 21.11 10.14 7.40
CA ILE A 16 20.43 9.86 6.11
C ILE A 16 18.94 10.22 6.15
N ALA A 17 18.23 9.89 7.24
CA ALA A 17 16.81 10.20 7.39
C ALA A 17 16.57 11.73 7.40
N ASP A 18 17.44 12.50 8.07
CA ASP A 18 17.38 13.96 8.07
C ASP A 18 17.70 14.57 6.70
N GLN A 19 18.65 14.00 5.95
CA GLN A 19 18.88 14.41 4.55
C GLN A 19 17.66 14.15 3.66
N LEU A 20 16.97 13.01 3.82
CA LEU A 20 15.78 12.66 3.05
C LEU A 20 14.55 13.50 3.43
N ARG A 21 14.38 13.80 4.73
CA ARG A 21 13.33 14.69 5.25
C ARG A 21 13.52 16.14 4.83
N GLY A 22 14.78 16.59 4.68
CA GLY A 22 15.12 17.95 4.32
C GLY A 22 14.67 18.97 5.36
N ALA A 23 14.10 20.09 4.91
CA ALA A 23 13.75 21.22 5.77
C ALA A 23 12.39 21.10 6.49
N MET A 24 11.54 20.12 6.16
CA MET A 24 10.23 19.90 6.80
C MET A 24 10.41 19.38 8.23
N ASN A 25 9.57 19.79 9.19
CA ASN A 25 9.73 19.41 10.60
C ASN A 25 9.70 17.87 10.79
N ALA A 26 10.32 17.38 11.87
CA ALA A 26 10.28 15.96 12.24
C ALA A 26 8.86 15.49 12.62
N ASP A 27 8.05 16.35 13.25
CA ASP A 27 6.63 16.03 13.53
C ASP A 27 5.78 16.10 12.27
N ASP A 28 5.93 17.13 11.42
CA ASP A 28 5.23 17.21 10.13
C ASP A 28 5.55 15.99 9.25
N PHE A 29 6.83 15.62 9.14
CA PHE A 29 7.27 14.43 8.42
C PHE A 29 6.64 13.16 9.00
N ARG A 30 6.55 13.04 10.33
CA ARG A 30 5.88 11.90 10.99
C ARG A 30 4.41 11.84 10.58
N ASP A 31 3.67 12.93 10.65
CA ASP A 31 2.23 12.93 10.39
C ASP A 31 1.91 12.68 8.90
N TYR A 32 2.70 13.25 7.98
CA TYR A 32 2.60 12.95 6.55
C TYR A 32 2.95 11.48 6.25
N MET A 33 4.10 10.98 6.73
CA MET A 33 4.51 9.61 6.47
C MET A 33 3.57 8.59 7.12
N LEU A 34 3.08 8.86 8.33
CA LEU A 34 2.10 8.02 9.02
C LEU A 34 0.79 7.92 8.24
N SER A 35 0.33 9.03 7.63
CA SER A 35 -0.84 9.05 6.76
C SER A 35 -0.66 8.14 5.52
N PHE A 36 0.53 8.18 4.89
CA PHE A 36 0.84 7.28 3.76
C PHE A 36 1.00 5.82 4.18
N LEU A 37 1.62 5.54 5.33
CA LEU A 37 1.73 4.18 5.88
C LEU A 37 0.36 3.61 6.25
N PHE A 38 -0.53 4.43 6.82
CA PHE A 38 -1.90 4.03 7.13
C PHE A 38 -2.73 3.77 5.86
N LEU A 39 -2.62 4.64 4.85
CA LEU A 39 -3.23 4.41 3.54
C LEU A 39 -2.72 3.10 2.92
N ARG A 40 -1.40 2.89 2.89
CA ARG A 40 -0.76 1.66 2.38
C ARG A 40 -1.30 0.41 3.08
N TYR A 41 -1.38 0.46 4.42
CA TYR A 41 -1.92 -0.63 5.23
C TYR A 41 -3.41 -0.92 4.93
N LEU A 42 -4.24 0.12 4.83
CA LEU A 42 -5.66 -0.04 4.49
C LEU A 42 -5.84 -0.60 3.07
N SER A 43 -5.06 -0.11 2.10
CA SER A 43 -5.06 -0.63 0.73
C SER A 43 -4.66 -2.11 0.67
N ASP A 44 -3.56 -2.51 1.32
CA ASP A 44 -3.11 -3.90 1.36
C ASP A 44 -4.13 -4.83 2.04
N ASN A 45 -4.80 -4.35 3.10
CA ASN A 45 -5.85 -5.10 3.77
C ASN A 45 -7.11 -5.24 2.89
N TYR A 46 -7.51 -4.17 2.19
CA TYR A 46 -8.65 -4.19 1.27
C TYR A 46 -8.39 -5.08 0.05
N GLU A 47 -7.21 -5.01 -0.58
CA GLU A 47 -6.84 -5.92 -1.67
C GLU A 47 -6.76 -7.38 -1.20
N SER A 48 -6.23 -7.63 0.00
CA SER A 48 -6.20 -8.97 0.60
C SER A 48 -7.60 -9.52 0.91
N ALA A 49 -8.56 -8.65 1.24
CA ALA A 49 -9.96 -9.03 1.41
C ALA A 49 -10.61 -9.30 0.04
N ALA A 50 -10.49 -8.37 -0.91
CA ALA A 50 -11.03 -8.51 -2.26
C ALA A 50 -10.52 -9.79 -2.95
N LYS A 51 -9.24 -10.12 -2.82
CA LYS A 51 -8.65 -11.37 -3.34
C LYS A 51 -9.25 -12.64 -2.72
N LYS A 52 -9.66 -12.60 -1.44
CA LYS A 52 -10.35 -13.73 -0.78
C LYS A 52 -11.80 -13.86 -1.21
N GLU A 53 -12.47 -12.74 -1.46
CA GLU A 53 -13.87 -12.71 -1.90
C GLU A 53 -14.03 -13.12 -3.36
N LEU A 54 -13.19 -12.58 -4.26
CA LEU A 54 -13.21 -12.89 -5.69
C LEU A 54 -12.63 -14.27 -6.03
N GLY A 55 -11.68 -14.77 -5.24
CA GLY A 55 -11.17 -16.13 -5.37
C GLY A 55 -10.56 -16.42 -6.75
N SER A 56 -11.25 -17.23 -7.57
CA SER A 56 -10.87 -17.53 -8.97
C SER A 56 -10.96 -16.33 -9.90
N ASP A 57 -11.81 -15.36 -9.56
CA ASP A 57 -12.17 -14.25 -10.44
C ASP A 57 -11.24 -13.05 -10.20
N TYR A 58 -10.33 -13.16 -9.22
CA TYR A 58 -9.28 -12.17 -8.97
C TYR A 58 -8.20 -12.27 -10.08
N PRO A 59 -7.86 -11.17 -10.77
CA PRO A 59 -6.90 -11.21 -11.88
C PRO A 59 -5.51 -11.72 -11.46
N ASP A 60 -4.99 -12.69 -12.22
CA ASP A 60 -3.63 -13.21 -12.11
C ASP A 60 -2.86 -12.91 -13.42
N VAL A 61 -2.49 -11.63 -13.59
CA VAL A 61 -1.72 -11.16 -14.75
C VAL A 61 -0.30 -10.78 -14.36
N LEU A 62 0.64 -10.98 -15.29
CA LEU A 62 2.03 -10.60 -15.08
C LEU A 62 2.19 -9.08 -14.90
N PRO A 63 3.13 -8.58 -14.07
CA PRO A 63 3.29 -7.15 -13.78
C PRO A 63 3.49 -6.27 -15.02
N ASP A 64 4.13 -6.78 -16.06
CA ASP A 64 4.31 -6.04 -17.31
C ASP A 64 3.00 -5.90 -18.11
N VAL A 65 2.13 -6.91 -18.06
CA VAL A 65 0.78 -6.85 -18.67
C VAL A 65 -0.07 -5.85 -17.92
N MET A 66 -0.10 -5.90 -16.58
CA MET A 66 -0.78 -4.91 -15.74
C MET A 66 -0.36 -3.48 -16.07
N ARG A 67 0.95 -3.25 -16.27
CA ARG A 67 1.48 -1.94 -16.69
C ARG A 67 1.02 -1.55 -18.10
N THR A 68 0.96 -2.48 -19.06
CA THR A 68 0.45 -2.17 -20.41
C THR A 68 -1.06 -1.84 -20.44
N LEU A 69 -1.84 -2.37 -19.50
CA LEU A 69 -3.25 -2.02 -19.32
C LEU A 69 -3.45 -0.64 -18.64
N GLY A 70 -2.38 -0.01 -18.13
CA GLY A 70 -2.47 1.23 -17.35
C GLY A 70 -2.98 1.04 -15.92
N ALA A 71 -3.13 -0.20 -15.47
CA ALA A 71 -3.64 -0.54 -14.15
C ALA A 71 -2.55 -0.36 -13.06
N THR A 72 -2.95 0.21 -11.93
CA THR A 72 -2.10 0.43 -10.75
C THR A 72 -2.13 -0.74 -9.77
N SER A 73 -3.19 -1.54 -9.79
CA SER A 73 -3.27 -2.83 -9.10
C SER A 73 -4.11 -3.86 -9.85
N LEU A 74 -4.01 -5.14 -9.47
CA LEU A 74 -4.78 -6.23 -10.06
C LEU A 74 -6.29 -6.06 -9.83
N LEU A 75 -6.68 -5.47 -8.69
CA LEU A 75 -8.08 -5.19 -8.38
C LEU A 75 -8.67 -4.10 -9.29
N GLN A 76 -7.87 -3.13 -9.75
CA GLN A 76 -8.32 -2.13 -10.73
C GLN A 76 -8.77 -2.79 -12.05
N ILE A 77 -8.05 -3.81 -12.53
CA ILE A 77 -8.41 -4.55 -13.75
C ILE A 77 -9.81 -5.17 -13.57
N TRP A 78 -10.04 -5.82 -12.43
CA TRP A 78 -11.35 -6.42 -12.14
C TRP A 78 -12.48 -5.37 -12.13
N TYR A 79 -12.25 -4.20 -11.52
CA TYR A 79 -13.19 -3.08 -11.52
C TYR A 79 -13.49 -2.53 -12.92
N GLU A 80 -12.52 -2.53 -13.82
CA GLU A 80 -12.68 -2.04 -15.19
C GLU A 80 -13.44 -3.03 -16.09
N ASP A 81 -13.25 -4.33 -15.86
CA ASP A 81 -13.90 -5.41 -16.62
C ASP A 81 -15.32 -5.75 -16.13
N ASN A 82 -15.60 -5.64 -14.82
CA ASN A 82 -16.85 -6.13 -14.19
C ASN A 82 -17.76 -4.98 -13.71
N LYS A 83 -17.88 -3.92 -14.51
CA LYS A 83 -18.56 -2.64 -14.13
C LYS A 83 -19.99 -2.79 -13.61
N ASP A 84 -20.74 -3.77 -14.09
CA ASP A 84 -22.12 -4.01 -13.67
C ASP A 84 -22.20 -4.66 -12.27
N ASP A 85 -21.20 -5.46 -11.88
CA ASP A 85 -21.14 -6.19 -10.60
C ASP A 85 -20.51 -5.37 -9.45
N VAL A 86 -19.85 -4.25 -9.78
CA VAL A 86 -19.14 -3.36 -8.83
C VAL A 86 -20.00 -2.95 -7.63
N ALA A 87 -21.27 -2.61 -7.86
CA ALA A 87 -22.15 -2.12 -6.80
C ALA A 87 -22.50 -3.21 -5.77
N ASP A 88 -22.70 -4.44 -6.22
CA ASP A 88 -23.01 -5.59 -5.36
C ASP A 88 -21.75 -6.10 -4.66
N PHE A 89 -20.60 -6.12 -5.35
CA PHE A 89 -19.30 -6.42 -4.76
C PHE A 89 -18.93 -5.47 -3.62
N GLU A 90 -19.03 -4.16 -3.83
CA GLU A 90 -18.74 -3.17 -2.77
C GLU A 90 -19.75 -3.26 -1.61
N THR A 91 -21.00 -3.62 -1.90
CA THR A 91 -22.01 -3.90 -0.86
C THR A 91 -21.64 -5.13 -0.03
N GLN A 92 -21.10 -6.18 -0.65
CA GLN A 92 -20.61 -7.38 0.03
C GLN A 92 -19.36 -7.08 0.86
N MET A 93 -18.38 -6.38 0.30
CA MET A 93 -17.13 -5.98 0.97
C MET A 93 -17.41 -5.17 2.24
N ARG A 94 -18.29 -4.15 2.16
CA ARG A 94 -18.68 -3.33 3.33
C ARG A 94 -19.32 -4.14 4.46
N ARG A 95 -20.05 -5.21 4.16
CA ARG A 95 -20.68 -6.09 5.16
C ARG A 95 -19.70 -7.03 5.88
N LYS A 96 -18.47 -7.17 5.37
CA LYS A 96 -17.43 -8.05 5.94
C LYS A 96 -16.31 -7.29 6.65
N VAL A 97 -16.32 -5.95 6.57
CA VAL A 97 -15.40 -5.02 7.26
C VAL A 97 -15.97 -4.55 8.61
N HIS A 98 -17.20 -4.93 8.94
CA HIS A 98 -17.91 -4.64 10.19
C HIS A 98 -18.42 -5.94 10.83
#